data_AF-C5KEK9-F1
#
_entry.id   AF-C5KEK9-F1
#
_cell.length_a   1.000
_cell.length_b   1.000
_cell.length_c   1.000
_cell.angle_alpha   90.00
_cell.angle_beta   90.00
_cell.angle_gamma   90.00
#
_symmetry.space_group_name_H-M   'P 1'
#
loop_
_entity.id
_entity.type
_entity.pdbx_description
1 polymer ?
#
loop_
_entity_poly.entity_id
_entity_poly.type
_entity_poly.pdbx_seq_one_letter_code
_entity_poly.pdbx_strand_id
1 'polypeptide(L)'
;MMVGILNRLHSSSKMTGMEFLGVLIFIIGFYNVVLIGGVGYFTRAWPRDGEEVFWGYEDGLWDHPEPNYKVLPWVAEFYAVVSAIPLAGITLLYQAIRYRYDRVVLVLCLMDVWMYTCAFFSHMTLYPPLNAITLTSVLTNSLYTFFMYSWMAGGPLKSTPIRAILTVTIWLFIVQCVRTLPAMFGHRGGVPALLVIQVPAVVAAASGAAWMRHNCEEREKAIYGPLLFSGALLILAMGVSVIEVVYGQYCQDHYFGNFPLFHVIIHTLEQIGIYLYGVMVASIRHTINEPRKGAKLEYCGGWLPYLRLASSSCYEGIARSAPSVVPNDTPPRGGSGRYNLRKRVSKTPTGPSAMEDSMSAE
;
A
#
# COMPACT_ATOMS: atom_id res chain seq x y z
N MET A 1 -18.64 -2.30 26.63
CA MET A 1 -19.06 -1.34 25.58
C MET A 1 -18.32 -1.56 24.26
N MET A 2 -16.99 -1.60 24.25
CA MET A 2 -16.16 -1.78 23.04
C MET A 2 -16.43 -3.08 22.26
N VAL A 3 -16.63 -4.21 22.95
CA VAL A 3 -17.04 -5.49 22.34
C VAL A 3 -18.42 -5.42 21.67
N GLY A 4 -19.35 -4.64 22.23
CA GLY A 4 -20.69 -4.44 21.66
C GLY A 4 -20.68 -3.60 20.38
N ILE A 5 -19.80 -2.60 20.31
CA ILE A 5 -19.58 -1.80 19.10
C ILE A 5 -18.93 -2.67 18.02
N LEU A 6 -17.90 -3.45 18.37
CA LEU A 6 -17.26 -4.39 17.45
C LEU A 6 -18.27 -5.39 16.89
N ASN A 7 -19.15 -5.96 17.72
CA ASN A 7 -20.18 -6.90 17.26
C ASN A 7 -21.22 -6.27 16.34
N ARG A 8 -21.60 -4.99 16.56
CA ARG A 8 -22.51 -4.26 15.64
C ARG A 8 -21.84 -3.90 14.31
N LEU A 9 -20.55 -3.58 14.30
CA LEU A 9 -19.80 -3.37 13.06
C LEU A 9 -19.78 -4.63 12.17
N HIS A 10 -19.87 -5.82 12.76
CA HIS A 10 -19.89 -7.10 12.03
C HIS A 10 -21.25 -7.47 11.43
N SER A 11 -22.35 -6.76 11.76
CA SER A 11 -23.69 -7.15 11.29
C SER A 11 -24.11 -6.53 9.96
N SER A 12 -23.48 -5.43 9.52
CA SER A 12 -23.75 -4.85 8.19
C SER A 12 -22.96 -5.57 7.11
N SER A 13 -23.64 -6.03 6.07
CA SER A 13 -22.96 -6.70 4.95
C SER A 13 -22.11 -5.73 4.13
N LYS A 14 -22.48 -4.45 3.99
CA LYS A 14 -21.75 -3.47 3.17
C LYS A 14 -21.18 -2.33 3.99
N MET A 15 -20.06 -1.78 3.56
CA MET A 15 -19.53 -0.52 4.08
C MET A 15 -20.33 0.62 3.46
N THR A 16 -20.84 1.53 4.30
CA THR A 16 -21.55 2.72 3.83
C THR A 16 -20.60 3.91 3.70
N GLY A 17 -20.98 4.90 2.89
CA GLY A 17 -20.21 6.15 2.77
C GLY A 17 -20.07 6.89 4.10
N MET A 18 -21.12 6.88 4.92
CA MET A 18 -21.11 7.50 6.25
C MET A 18 -20.16 6.79 7.22
N GLU A 19 -20.11 5.46 7.16
CA GLU A 19 -19.18 4.67 7.97
C GLU A 19 -17.73 5.00 7.60
N PHE A 20 -17.43 5.04 6.30
CA PHE A 20 -16.11 5.41 5.80
C PHE A 20 -15.72 6.84 6.21
N LEU A 21 -16.63 7.81 6.02
CA LEU A 21 -16.42 9.19 6.43
C LEU A 21 -16.18 9.30 7.95
N GLY A 22 -16.92 8.54 8.75
CA GLY A 22 -16.72 8.48 10.20
C GLY A 22 -15.32 7.99 10.59
N VAL A 23 -14.79 6.97 9.88
CA VAL A 23 -13.41 6.49 10.06
C VAL A 23 -12.40 7.58 9.73
N LEU A 24 -12.58 8.29 8.59
CA LEU A 24 -11.69 9.39 8.21
C LEU A 24 -11.68 10.53 9.23
N ILE A 25 -12.86 10.98 9.66
CA ILE A 25 -13.01 12.04 10.67
C ILE A 25 -12.32 11.61 11.98
N PHE A 26 -12.50 10.35 12.40
CA PHE A 26 -11.84 9.83 13.60
C PHE A 26 -10.32 9.87 13.47
N ILE A 27 -9.75 9.43 12.35
CA ILE A 27 -8.30 9.44 12.11
C ILE A 27 -7.76 10.86 12.17
N ILE A 28 -8.36 11.77 11.40
CA ILE A 28 -7.95 13.18 11.33
C ILE A 28 -8.06 13.81 12.72
N GLY A 29 -9.18 13.60 13.41
CA GLY A 29 -9.40 14.13 14.76
C GLY A 29 -8.36 13.63 15.76
N PHE A 30 -8.07 12.31 15.76
CA PHE A 30 -7.08 11.73 16.66
C PHE A 30 -5.69 12.32 16.44
N TYR A 31 -5.20 12.38 15.19
CA TYR A 31 -3.88 12.93 14.89
C TYR A 31 -3.78 14.43 15.14
N ASN A 32 -4.86 15.20 14.90
CA ASN A 32 -4.90 16.62 15.26
C ASN A 32 -4.88 16.83 16.79
N VAL A 33 -5.54 15.96 17.58
CA VAL A 33 -5.45 16.01 19.04
C VAL A 33 -4.04 15.72 19.52
N VAL A 34 -3.34 14.75 18.91
CA VAL A 34 -1.92 14.48 19.21
C VAL A 34 -1.06 15.70 18.87
N LEU A 35 -1.23 16.27 17.68
CA LEU A 35 -0.45 17.40 17.16
C LEU A 35 -0.64 18.71 17.93
N ILE A 36 -1.90 19.06 18.24
CA ILE A 36 -2.28 20.32 18.88
C ILE A 36 -2.29 20.18 20.41
N GLY A 37 -2.91 19.11 20.92
CA GLY A 37 -3.17 18.93 22.34
C GLY A 37 -2.03 18.23 23.08
N GLY A 38 -1.58 17.09 22.57
CA GLY A 38 -0.52 16.30 23.20
C GLY A 38 0.82 17.04 23.19
N VAL A 39 1.35 17.30 21.99
CA VAL A 39 2.66 17.93 21.83
C VAL A 39 2.64 19.39 22.31
N GLY A 40 1.56 20.15 22.01
CA GLY A 40 1.40 21.52 22.46
C GLY A 40 1.33 21.69 23.99
N TYR A 41 0.85 20.68 24.73
CA TYR A 41 0.88 20.69 26.19
C TYR A 41 2.29 20.47 26.74
N PHE A 42 3.03 19.49 26.19
CA PHE A 42 4.41 19.22 26.59
C PHE A 42 5.36 20.37 26.24
N THR A 43 5.16 21.05 25.12
CA THR A 43 6.03 22.15 24.66
C THR A 43 5.85 23.44 25.45
N ARG A 44 4.66 23.69 26.03
CA ARG A 44 4.43 24.82 26.95
C ARG A 44 5.24 24.69 28.25
N ALA A 45 5.65 23.48 28.61
CA ALA A 45 6.52 23.24 29.75
C ALA A 45 8.02 23.41 29.40
N TRP A 46 8.36 23.65 28.13
CA TRP A 46 9.74 23.77 27.67
C TRP A 46 10.18 25.25 27.63
N PRO A 47 11.36 25.61 28.18
CA PRO A 47 11.89 26.97 28.12
C PRO A 47 12.06 27.41 26.65
N ARG A 48 11.62 28.63 26.33
CA ARG A 48 11.77 29.24 24.99
C ARG A 48 12.88 30.28 25.04
N ASP A 49 14.12 29.82 24.98
CA ASP A 49 15.27 30.70 24.81
C ASP A 49 15.69 30.69 23.34
N GLY A 50 15.53 31.82 22.65
CA GLY A 50 16.07 32.04 21.29
C GLY A 50 15.34 31.34 20.14
N GLU A 51 15.60 31.79 18.92
CA GLU A 51 15.11 31.22 17.66
C GLU A 51 15.74 29.84 17.34
N GLU A 52 15.85 28.96 18.34
CA GLU A 52 16.54 27.69 18.24
C GLU A 52 15.60 26.55 17.83
N VAL A 53 16.09 25.74 16.89
CA VAL A 53 15.45 24.53 16.36
C VAL A 53 14.93 23.66 17.51
N PHE A 54 13.60 23.52 17.64
CA PHE A 54 12.97 22.91 18.82
C PHE A 54 13.43 21.46 19.08
N TRP A 55 13.61 20.67 18.01
CA TRP A 55 14.04 19.27 18.10
C TRP A 55 15.56 19.06 17.94
N GLY A 56 16.34 20.15 17.92
CA GLY A 56 17.77 20.13 17.64
C GLY A 56 18.10 20.25 16.14
N TYR A 57 19.31 20.71 15.84
CA TYR A 57 19.76 21.02 14.47
C TYR A 57 19.92 19.74 13.63
N GLU A 58 19.25 19.69 12.48
CA GLU A 58 19.57 18.76 11.40
C GLU A 58 20.42 19.51 10.36
N ASP A 59 21.46 18.88 9.81
CA ASP A 59 22.32 19.45 8.76
C ASP A 59 21.61 19.62 7.38
N GLY A 60 20.27 19.65 7.39
CA GLY A 60 19.40 19.72 6.22
C GLY A 60 19.56 18.55 5.25
N LEU A 61 19.96 17.39 5.76
CA LEU A 61 20.13 16.18 4.94
C LEU A 61 18.79 15.66 4.40
N TRP A 62 17.75 15.78 5.22
CA TRP A 62 16.39 15.30 4.95
C TRP A 62 15.35 16.41 4.85
N ASP A 63 15.77 17.67 4.94
CA ASP A 63 14.89 18.84 4.80
C ASP A 63 14.19 18.85 3.43
N HIS A 64 12.86 18.99 3.46
CA HIS A 64 12.10 19.35 2.28
C HIS A 64 12.14 20.87 2.06
N PRO A 65 11.64 21.37 0.92
CA PRO A 65 11.53 22.81 0.71
C PRO A 65 10.57 23.52 1.70
N GLU A 66 9.74 22.79 2.45
CA GLU A 66 8.85 23.39 3.44
C GLU A 66 9.62 24.16 4.53
N PRO A 67 9.25 25.42 4.82
CA PRO A 67 9.87 26.19 5.90
C PRO A 67 9.62 25.60 7.30
N ASN A 68 10.71 25.26 7.98
CA ASN A 68 10.67 24.67 9.32
C ASN A 68 10.06 25.59 10.39
N TYR A 69 9.19 25.05 11.25
CA TYR A 69 8.63 25.68 12.45
C TYR A 69 7.82 26.96 12.22
N LYS A 70 7.34 27.21 10.99
CA LYS A 70 6.61 28.44 10.65
C LYS A 70 5.17 28.48 11.14
N VAL A 71 4.46 27.34 11.14
CA VAL A 71 3.05 27.28 11.56
C VAL A 71 2.92 26.99 13.05
N LEU A 72 3.66 25.99 13.55
CA LEU A 72 3.75 25.66 14.96
C LEU A 72 5.23 25.52 15.36
N PRO A 73 5.64 26.05 16.53
CA PRO A 73 7.05 26.11 16.89
C PRO A 73 7.67 24.75 17.27
N TRP A 74 6.89 23.68 17.32
CA TRP A 74 7.34 22.31 17.62
C TRP A 74 7.05 21.32 16.48
N VAL A 75 6.61 21.83 15.34
CA VAL A 75 6.37 21.03 14.13
C VAL A 75 7.24 21.64 13.04
N ALA A 76 8.26 20.91 12.60
CA ALA A 76 9.16 21.40 11.56
C ALA A 76 8.38 21.63 10.26
N GLU A 77 7.89 20.57 9.62
CA GLU A 77 7.21 20.66 8.32
C GLU A 77 5.69 20.45 8.51
N PHE A 78 4.99 21.48 8.95
CA PHE A 78 3.58 21.39 9.35
C PHE A 78 2.66 20.78 8.28
N TYR A 79 2.76 21.22 7.03
CA TYR A 79 1.90 20.73 5.96
C TYR A 79 2.29 19.30 5.54
N ALA A 80 3.58 18.96 5.55
CA ALA A 80 4.05 17.59 5.39
C ALA A 80 3.49 16.67 6.49
N VAL A 81 3.50 17.09 7.75
CA VAL A 81 2.92 16.35 8.88
C VAL A 81 1.42 16.11 8.70
N VAL A 82 0.65 17.14 8.34
CA VAL A 82 -0.80 17.00 8.14
C VAL A 82 -1.11 16.06 6.98
N SER A 83 -0.35 16.12 5.89
CA SER A 83 -0.53 15.24 4.73
C SER A 83 0.01 13.81 4.96
N ALA A 84 0.93 13.62 5.92
CA ALA A 84 1.46 12.33 6.34
C ALA A 84 0.58 11.58 7.37
N ILE A 85 -0.55 12.16 7.81
CA ILE A 85 -1.54 11.45 8.66
C ILE A 85 -1.90 10.12 7.98
N PRO A 86 -1.90 8.97 8.69
CA PRO A 86 -2.03 7.63 8.10
C PRO A 86 -3.47 7.29 7.65
N LEU A 87 -4.06 8.11 6.77
CA LEU A 87 -5.41 7.93 6.26
C LEU A 87 -5.55 6.59 5.54
N ALA A 88 -4.65 6.28 4.60
CA ALA A 88 -4.66 5.02 3.86
C ALA A 88 -4.45 3.82 4.79
N GLY A 89 -3.38 3.86 5.61
CA GLY A 89 -3.02 2.77 6.52
C GLY A 89 -4.13 2.42 7.51
N ILE A 90 -4.68 3.40 8.23
CA ILE A 90 -5.72 3.11 9.25
C ILE A 90 -7.03 2.69 8.60
N THR A 91 -7.37 3.25 7.44
CA THR A 91 -8.56 2.83 6.69
C THR A 91 -8.43 1.37 6.21
N LEU A 92 -7.26 0.99 5.69
CA LEU A 92 -6.98 -0.40 5.31
C LEU A 92 -7.03 -1.34 6.51
N LEU A 93 -6.43 -0.94 7.64
CA LEU A 93 -6.47 -1.71 8.89
C LEU A 93 -7.91 -1.88 9.40
N TYR A 94 -8.72 -0.82 9.33
CA TYR A 94 -10.14 -0.88 9.66
C TYR A 94 -10.86 -1.91 8.80
N GLN A 95 -10.65 -1.91 7.48
CA GLN A 95 -11.24 -2.91 6.58
C GLN A 95 -10.76 -4.33 6.90
N ALA A 96 -9.46 -4.50 7.17
CA ALA A 96 -8.87 -5.79 7.51
C ALA A 96 -9.48 -6.39 8.78
N ILE A 97 -9.69 -5.56 9.81
CA ILE A 97 -10.34 -5.97 11.05
C ILE A 97 -11.83 -6.23 10.81
N ARG A 98 -12.53 -5.30 10.15
CA ARG A 98 -13.98 -5.38 9.90
C ARG A 98 -14.37 -6.63 9.11
N TYR A 99 -13.64 -6.91 8.03
CA TYR A 99 -13.92 -8.04 7.15
C TYR A 99 -13.11 -9.29 7.50
N ARG A 100 -12.30 -9.25 8.57
CA ARG A 100 -11.45 -10.36 9.02
C ARG A 100 -10.58 -10.89 7.88
N TYR A 101 -9.83 -10.01 7.24
CA TYR A 101 -8.79 -10.42 6.31
C TYR A 101 -7.81 -11.35 7.02
N ASP A 102 -7.07 -12.15 6.25
CA ASP A 102 -6.09 -13.02 6.88
C ASP A 102 -4.93 -12.25 7.50
N ARG A 103 -4.09 -12.98 8.22
CA ARG A 103 -2.93 -12.41 8.92
C ARG A 103 -1.93 -11.77 7.98
N VAL A 104 -1.82 -12.26 6.73
CA VAL A 104 -0.87 -11.74 5.74
C VAL A 104 -1.24 -10.32 5.37
N VAL A 105 -2.50 -10.09 5.01
CA VAL A 105 -2.99 -8.76 4.66
C VAL A 105 -3.06 -7.87 5.90
N LEU A 106 -3.42 -8.41 7.06
CA LEU A 106 -3.44 -7.65 8.30
C LEU A 106 -2.05 -7.10 8.67
N VAL A 107 -0.99 -7.89 8.52
CA VAL A 107 0.39 -7.45 8.75
C VAL A 107 0.77 -6.33 7.79
N LEU A 108 0.41 -6.42 6.50
CA LEU A 108 0.60 -5.34 5.54
C LEU A 108 -0.07 -4.05 5.98
N CYS A 109 -1.34 -4.10 6.36
CA CYS A 109 -2.06 -2.90 6.83
C CYS A 109 -1.45 -2.30 8.10
N LEU A 110 -0.94 -3.14 9.02
CA LEU A 110 -0.22 -2.67 10.20
C LEU A 110 1.11 -2.00 9.84
N MET A 111 1.82 -2.53 8.86
CA MET A 111 3.05 -1.92 8.34
C MET A 111 2.77 -0.59 7.66
N ASP A 112 1.67 -0.45 6.91
CA ASP A 112 1.24 0.83 6.32
C ASP A 112 0.96 1.88 7.42
N VAL A 113 0.25 1.49 8.48
CA VAL A 113 0.01 2.37 9.64
C VAL A 113 1.32 2.77 10.30
N TRP A 114 2.21 1.82 10.55
CA TRP A 114 3.52 2.07 11.16
C TRP A 114 4.35 3.05 10.32
N MET A 115 4.45 2.80 9.02
CA MET A 115 5.20 3.62 8.07
C MET A 115 4.73 5.07 8.07
N TYR A 116 3.43 5.30 7.91
CA TYR A 116 2.88 6.66 7.92
C TYR A 116 2.97 7.32 9.30
N THR A 117 2.87 6.55 10.39
CA THR A 117 3.11 7.08 11.73
C THR A 117 4.56 7.56 11.88
N CYS A 118 5.52 6.80 11.34
CA CYS A 118 6.91 7.21 11.31
C CYS A 118 7.09 8.46 10.43
N ALA A 119 6.48 8.53 9.25
CA ALA A 119 6.52 9.71 8.37
C ALA A 119 5.95 10.95 9.07
N PHE A 120 4.80 10.82 9.72
CA PHE A 120 4.20 11.89 10.52
C PHE A 120 5.17 12.44 11.57
N PHE A 121 5.82 11.58 12.35
CA PHE A 121 6.79 12.02 13.37
C PHE A 121 8.12 12.49 12.76
N SER A 122 8.53 11.93 11.64
CA SER A 122 9.72 12.31 10.87
C SER A 122 9.60 13.74 10.38
N HIS A 123 8.51 14.12 9.70
CA HIS A 123 8.26 15.52 9.30
C HIS A 123 8.03 16.46 10.49
N MET A 124 7.52 15.94 11.62
CA MET A 124 7.31 16.76 12.81
C MET A 124 8.62 17.16 13.48
N THR A 125 9.60 16.24 13.49
CA THR A 125 10.82 16.36 14.29
C THR A 125 12.08 16.59 13.48
N LEU A 126 12.08 16.18 12.20
CA LEU A 126 13.25 16.06 11.35
C LEU A 126 14.40 15.29 12.01
N TYR A 127 14.08 14.34 12.90
CA TYR A 127 15.09 13.58 13.62
C TYR A 127 15.69 12.50 12.70
N PRO A 128 17.01 12.54 12.40
CA PRO A 128 17.58 11.67 11.36
C PRO A 128 17.35 10.16 11.56
N PRO A 129 17.38 9.61 12.80
CA PRO A 129 17.01 8.22 13.02
C PRO A 129 15.56 7.91 12.66
N LEU A 130 14.61 8.82 12.93
CA LEU A 130 13.21 8.64 12.52
C LEU A 130 13.08 8.72 11.00
N ASN A 131 13.78 9.66 10.35
CA ASN A 131 13.82 9.74 8.88
C ASN A 131 14.30 8.40 8.29
N ALA A 132 15.44 7.87 8.76
CA ALA A 132 15.95 6.57 8.30
C ALA A 132 14.99 5.39 8.56
N ILE A 133 14.31 5.37 9.72
CA ILE A 133 13.30 4.36 10.05
C ILE A 133 12.11 4.45 9.10
N THR A 134 11.58 5.66 8.86
CA THR A 134 10.48 5.91 7.92
C THR A 134 10.80 5.30 6.57
N LEU A 135 11.98 5.60 6.01
CA LEU A 135 12.32 5.16 4.67
C LEU A 135 12.57 3.65 4.57
N THR A 136 13.23 3.10 5.58
CA THR A 136 13.40 1.66 5.69
C THR A 136 12.03 0.98 5.78
N SER A 137 11.07 1.56 6.52
CA SER A 137 9.73 1.00 6.68
C SER A 137 8.92 0.98 5.39
N VAL A 138 8.98 2.06 4.59
CA VAL A 138 8.32 2.15 3.27
C VAL A 138 8.75 0.98 2.38
N LEU A 139 10.06 0.72 2.35
CA LEU A 139 10.62 -0.32 1.50
C LEU A 139 10.43 -1.73 2.08
N THR A 140 10.34 -1.86 3.40
CA THR A 140 10.06 -3.15 4.06
C THR A 140 8.67 -3.66 3.70
N ASN A 141 7.69 -2.78 3.48
CA ASN A 141 6.35 -3.15 3.01
C ASN A 141 6.40 -3.88 1.65
N SER A 142 7.12 -3.31 0.68
CA SER A 142 7.34 -3.90 -0.64
C SER A 142 8.07 -5.25 -0.56
N LEU A 143 9.05 -5.36 0.35
CA LEU A 143 9.78 -6.60 0.60
C LEU A 143 8.91 -7.69 1.23
N TYR A 144 8.02 -7.33 2.15
CA TYR A 144 7.05 -8.27 2.71
C TYR A 144 6.11 -8.79 1.62
N THR A 145 5.58 -7.92 0.77
CA THR A 145 4.76 -8.35 -0.38
C THR A 145 5.54 -9.21 -1.35
N PHE A 146 6.79 -8.88 -1.65
CA PHE A 146 7.65 -9.74 -2.45
C PHE A 146 7.78 -11.13 -1.81
N PHE A 147 8.09 -11.22 -0.52
CA PHE A 147 8.26 -12.49 0.18
C PHE A 147 6.98 -13.35 0.13
N MET A 148 5.81 -12.71 0.30
CA MET A 148 4.52 -13.40 0.37
C MET A 148 3.93 -13.78 -0.99
N TYR A 149 4.21 -13.01 -2.06
CA TYR A 149 3.52 -13.16 -3.34
C TYR A 149 4.44 -13.52 -4.52
N SER A 150 5.76 -13.35 -4.43
CA SER A 150 6.67 -13.62 -5.58
C SER A 150 6.72 -15.08 -6.03
N TRP A 151 6.23 -16.03 -5.21
CA TRP A 151 6.05 -17.42 -5.64
C TRP A 151 5.11 -17.57 -6.84
N MET A 152 4.21 -16.60 -7.05
CA MET A 152 3.29 -16.56 -8.19
C MET A 152 4.03 -16.43 -9.52
N ALA A 153 5.23 -15.83 -9.53
CA ALA A 153 6.07 -15.72 -10.72
C ALA A 153 6.70 -17.07 -11.13
N GLY A 154 6.66 -18.09 -10.27
CA GLY A 154 7.17 -19.42 -10.56
C GLY A 154 8.70 -19.56 -10.41
N GLY A 155 9.26 -20.61 -11.04
CA GLY A 155 10.70 -20.86 -11.03
C GLY A 155 11.31 -21.02 -9.62
N PRO A 156 12.54 -20.51 -9.38
CA PRO A 156 13.20 -20.54 -8.08
C PRO A 156 12.40 -19.82 -6.98
N LEU A 157 11.59 -18.82 -7.34
CA LEU A 157 10.79 -18.03 -6.39
C LEU A 157 9.67 -18.85 -5.72
N LYS A 158 9.38 -20.08 -6.19
CA LYS A 158 8.52 -21.01 -5.44
C LYS A 158 9.13 -21.46 -4.11
N SER A 159 10.46 -21.45 -3.99
CA SER A 159 11.18 -21.86 -2.78
C SER A 159 11.15 -20.75 -1.72
N THR A 160 10.54 -21.04 -0.56
CA THR A 160 10.51 -20.10 0.58
C THR A 160 11.91 -19.71 1.06
N PRO A 161 12.90 -20.62 1.19
CA PRO A 161 14.27 -20.24 1.51
C PRO A 161 14.89 -19.24 0.53
N ILE A 162 14.68 -19.42 -0.78
CA ILE A 162 15.22 -18.50 -1.79
C ILE A 162 14.59 -17.12 -1.64
N ARG A 163 13.26 -17.04 -1.48
CA ARG A 163 12.57 -15.77 -1.22
C ARG A 163 13.07 -15.08 0.04
N ALA A 164 13.26 -15.84 1.13
CA ALA A 164 13.77 -15.31 2.40
C ALA A 164 15.18 -14.72 2.24
N ILE A 165 16.11 -15.46 1.61
CA ILE A 165 17.47 -14.99 1.35
C ILE A 165 17.44 -13.71 0.51
N LEU A 166 16.70 -13.69 -0.59
CA LEU A 166 16.57 -12.50 -1.43
C LEU A 166 16.00 -11.31 -0.64
N THR A 167 14.96 -11.54 0.15
CA THR A 167 14.32 -10.49 0.96
C THR A 167 15.30 -9.88 1.95
N VAL A 168 16.05 -10.71 2.68
CA VAL A 168 17.05 -10.24 3.66
C VAL A 168 18.20 -9.52 2.97
N THR A 169 18.72 -10.05 1.86
CA THR A 169 19.80 -9.41 1.10
C THR A 169 19.39 -8.03 0.58
N ILE A 170 18.20 -7.92 -0.02
CA ILE A 170 17.69 -6.64 -0.54
C ILE A 170 17.39 -5.68 0.63
N TRP A 171 16.89 -6.18 1.76
CA TRP A 171 16.68 -5.36 2.96
C TRP A 171 17.99 -4.75 3.49
N LEU A 172 19.05 -5.56 3.63
CA LEU A 172 20.37 -5.08 4.05
C LEU A 172 20.95 -4.06 3.06
N PHE A 173 20.75 -4.29 1.76
CA PHE A 173 21.14 -3.33 0.73
C PHE A 173 20.39 -2.00 0.87
N ILE A 174 19.07 -2.04 1.09
CA ILE A 174 18.25 -0.84 1.35
C ILE A 174 18.76 -0.08 2.57
N VAL A 175 19.00 -0.76 3.70
CA VAL A 175 19.52 -0.14 4.92
C VAL A 175 20.86 0.55 4.65
N GLN A 176 21.74 -0.09 3.88
CA GLN A 176 23.01 0.50 3.48
C GLN A 176 22.80 1.74 2.59
N CYS A 177 21.91 1.69 1.61
CA CYS A 177 21.60 2.82 0.73
C CYS A 177 20.99 4.01 1.51
N VAL A 178 20.03 3.77 2.40
CA VAL A 178 19.42 4.81 3.25
C VAL A 178 20.48 5.45 4.15
N ARG A 179 21.47 4.68 4.60
CA ARG A 179 22.57 5.19 5.41
C ARG A 179 23.56 6.05 4.62
N THR A 180 23.90 5.68 3.39
CA THR A 180 25.02 6.31 2.67
C THR A 180 24.61 7.29 1.58
N LEU A 181 23.56 7.00 0.81
CA LEU A 181 23.17 7.81 -0.35
C LEU A 181 22.83 9.26 0.02
N PRO A 182 22.09 9.55 1.10
CA PRO A 182 21.78 10.93 1.46
C PRO A 182 23.07 11.75 1.66
N ALA A 183 24.03 11.22 2.41
CA ALA A 183 25.32 11.88 2.61
C ALA A 183 26.13 12.03 1.32
N MET A 184 26.04 11.05 0.41
CA MET A 184 26.69 11.13 -0.90
C MET A 184 26.07 12.21 -1.81
N PHE A 185 24.76 12.44 -1.71
CA PHE A 185 24.07 13.49 -2.45
C PHE A 185 24.22 14.87 -1.82
N GLY A 186 24.64 14.96 -0.56
CA GLY A 186 24.93 16.22 0.13
C GLY A 186 23.68 16.87 0.73
N HIS A 187 23.62 18.20 0.71
CA HIS A 187 22.49 18.96 1.25
C HIS A 187 21.18 18.57 0.54
N ARG A 188 20.12 18.28 1.32
CA ARG A 188 18.84 17.72 0.84
C ARG A 188 18.98 16.40 0.09
N GLY A 189 20.06 15.66 0.35
CA GLY A 189 20.37 14.38 -0.32
C GLY A 189 19.38 13.26 -0.02
N GLY A 190 18.54 13.41 0.99
CA GLY A 190 17.52 12.45 1.37
C GLY A 190 16.48 12.15 0.28
N VAL A 191 15.96 13.20 -0.37
CA VAL A 191 14.96 13.07 -1.44
C VAL A 191 15.52 12.37 -2.69
N PRO A 192 16.69 12.73 -3.26
CA PRO A 192 17.27 11.98 -4.36
C PRO A 192 17.66 10.56 -3.98
N ALA A 193 18.11 10.31 -2.73
CA ALA A 193 18.34 8.95 -2.25
C ALA A 193 17.05 8.11 -2.30
N LEU A 194 15.92 8.69 -1.90
CA LEU A 194 14.62 8.02 -1.97
C LEU A 194 14.23 7.65 -3.39
N LEU A 195 14.37 8.59 -4.32
CA LEU A 195 14.07 8.36 -5.73
C LEU A 195 14.90 7.20 -6.29
N VAL A 196 16.21 7.16 -5.98
CA VAL A 196 17.11 6.09 -6.44
C VAL A 196 16.68 4.73 -5.90
N ILE A 197 16.26 4.66 -4.64
CA ILE A 197 15.93 3.37 -4.00
C ILE A 197 14.51 2.91 -4.36
N GLN A 198 13.52 3.81 -4.40
CA GLN A 198 12.10 3.46 -4.54
C GLN A 198 11.65 3.33 -5.99
N VAL A 199 12.09 4.23 -6.89
CA VAL A 199 11.59 4.28 -8.28
C VAL A 199 11.72 2.93 -9.00
N PRO A 200 12.86 2.21 -8.94
CA PRO A 200 12.98 0.92 -9.63
C PRO A 200 11.96 -0.10 -9.16
N ALA A 201 11.68 -0.16 -7.85
CA ALA A 201 10.72 -1.09 -7.27
C ALA A 201 9.29 -0.76 -7.70
N VAL A 202 8.90 0.52 -7.65
CA VAL A 202 7.55 0.97 -8.04
C VAL A 202 7.32 0.74 -9.54
N VAL A 203 8.29 1.08 -10.39
CA VAL A 203 8.20 0.87 -11.85
C VAL A 203 8.10 -0.61 -12.18
N ALA A 204 8.89 -1.46 -11.53
CA ALA A 204 8.81 -2.91 -11.71
C ALA A 204 7.44 -3.47 -11.28
N ALA A 205 6.91 -3.01 -10.15
CA ALA A 205 5.58 -3.42 -9.67
C ALA A 205 4.45 -2.99 -10.63
N ALA A 206 4.49 -1.74 -11.11
CA ALA A 206 3.52 -1.23 -12.10
C ALA A 206 3.59 -2.01 -13.41
N SER A 207 4.81 -2.30 -13.90
CA SER A 207 5.03 -3.10 -15.10
C SER A 207 4.49 -4.52 -14.94
N GLY A 208 4.71 -5.12 -13.76
CA GLY A 208 4.14 -6.43 -13.41
C GLY A 208 2.61 -6.42 -13.39
N ALA A 209 1.99 -5.38 -12.81
CA ALA A 209 0.54 -5.22 -12.82
C ALA A 209 -0.02 -5.05 -14.24
N ALA A 210 0.66 -4.28 -15.10
CA ALA A 210 0.29 -4.13 -16.51
C ALA A 210 0.37 -5.47 -17.26
N TRP A 211 1.47 -6.22 -17.05
CA TRP A 211 1.65 -7.53 -17.65
C TRP A 211 0.56 -8.52 -17.21
N MET A 212 0.25 -8.57 -15.91
CA MET A 212 -0.84 -9.42 -15.39
C MET A 212 -2.18 -9.01 -15.98
N ARG A 213 -2.51 -7.71 -16.01
CA ARG A 213 -3.75 -7.20 -16.62
C ARG A 213 -3.90 -7.63 -18.08
N HIS A 214 -2.82 -7.66 -18.85
CA HIS A 214 -2.88 -8.07 -20.25
C HIS A 214 -3.10 -9.59 -20.42
N ASN A 215 -2.52 -10.39 -19.53
CA ASN A 215 -2.45 -11.86 -19.70
C ASN A 215 -3.49 -12.66 -18.89
N CYS A 216 -4.22 -12.00 -17.99
CA CYS A 216 -5.20 -12.63 -17.10
C CYS A 216 -6.64 -12.61 -17.63
N GLU A 217 -7.51 -13.40 -16.99
CA GLU A 217 -8.94 -13.44 -17.29
C GLU A 217 -9.66 -12.13 -16.89
N GLU A 218 -10.80 -11.81 -17.50
CA GLU A 218 -11.56 -10.57 -17.25
C GLU A 218 -11.84 -10.30 -15.76
N ARG A 219 -12.11 -11.35 -14.99
CA ARG A 219 -12.32 -11.25 -13.54
C ARG A 219 -11.08 -10.72 -12.81
N GLU A 220 -9.89 -11.15 -13.20
CA GLU A 220 -8.63 -10.75 -12.60
C GLU A 220 -8.20 -9.36 -13.11
N LYS A 221 -8.57 -9.00 -14.35
CA LYS A 221 -8.36 -7.64 -14.89
C LYS A 221 -9.03 -6.56 -14.04
N ALA A 222 -10.17 -6.87 -13.42
CA ALA A 222 -10.85 -5.98 -12.49
C ALA A 222 -10.04 -5.68 -11.21
N ILE A 223 -9.03 -6.49 -10.89
CA ILE A 223 -8.11 -6.31 -9.75
C ILE A 223 -6.79 -5.70 -10.23
N TYR A 224 -6.22 -6.22 -11.32
CA TYR A 224 -4.95 -5.72 -11.86
C TYR A 224 -5.07 -4.32 -12.51
N GLY A 225 -6.27 -3.92 -12.95
CA GLY A 225 -6.55 -2.56 -13.43
C GLY A 225 -6.32 -1.49 -12.36
N PRO A 226 -7.06 -1.52 -11.24
CA PRO A 226 -6.81 -0.58 -10.14
C PRO A 226 -5.41 -0.72 -9.52
N LEU A 227 -4.81 -1.92 -9.52
CA LEU A 227 -3.42 -2.09 -9.05
C LEU A 227 -2.41 -1.39 -9.97
N LEU A 228 -2.60 -1.46 -11.29
CA LEU A 228 -1.81 -0.68 -12.24
C LEU A 228 -2.01 0.82 -12.03
N PHE A 229 -3.25 1.26 -11.80
CA PHE A 229 -3.55 2.66 -11.50
C PHE A 229 -2.85 3.13 -10.21
N SER A 230 -2.87 2.31 -9.15
CA SER A 230 -2.07 2.53 -7.94
C SER A 230 -0.59 2.73 -8.27
N GLY A 231 0.01 1.82 -9.06
CA GLY A 231 1.40 1.97 -9.50
C GLY A 231 1.66 3.25 -10.29
N ALA A 232 0.73 3.65 -11.17
CA ALA A 232 0.84 4.90 -11.93
C ALA A 232 0.79 6.15 -11.03
N LEU A 233 -0.07 6.16 -10.00
CA LEU A 233 -0.11 7.24 -9.01
C LEU A 233 1.21 7.35 -8.24
N LEU A 234 1.80 6.22 -7.84
CA LEU A 234 3.08 6.20 -7.14
C LEU A 234 4.24 6.65 -8.05
N ILE A 235 4.26 6.24 -9.32
CA ILE A 235 5.23 6.76 -10.31
C ILE A 235 5.06 8.27 -10.48
N LEU A 236 3.82 8.75 -10.56
CA LEU A 236 3.54 10.18 -10.67
C LEU A 236 4.01 10.92 -9.41
N ALA A 237 3.80 10.38 -8.21
CA ALA A 237 4.32 10.95 -6.97
C ALA A 237 5.85 11.13 -7.02
N MET A 238 6.58 10.11 -7.48
CA MET A 238 8.03 10.21 -7.68
C MET A 238 8.41 11.25 -8.74
N GLY A 239 7.64 11.35 -9.83
CA GLY A 239 7.84 12.38 -10.85
C GLY A 239 7.63 13.81 -10.29
N VAL A 240 6.60 14.01 -9.46
CA VAL A 240 6.38 15.28 -8.77
C VAL A 240 7.48 15.55 -7.75
N SER A 241 8.02 14.52 -7.09
CA SER A 241 9.17 14.66 -6.18
C SER A 241 10.43 15.16 -6.91
N VAL A 242 10.69 14.72 -8.15
CA VAL A 242 11.77 15.30 -8.98
C VAL A 242 11.52 16.78 -9.24
N ILE A 243 10.29 17.16 -9.58
CA ILE A 243 9.91 18.57 -9.81
C ILE A 243 10.09 19.38 -8.52
N GLU A 244 9.71 18.84 -7.37
CA GLU A 244 9.92 19.46 -6.06
C GLU A 244 11.39 19.70 -5.76
N VAL A 245 12.26 18.71 -6.01
CA VAL A 245 13.70 18.86 -5.77
C VAL A 245 14.29 19.97 -6.64
N VAL A 246 13.89 20.06 -7.91
CA VAL A 246 14.44 21.02 -8.86
C VAL A 246 13.85 22.42 -8.70
N TYR A 247 12.54 22.53 -8.48
CA TYR A 247 11.80 23.79 -8.56
C TYR A 247 11.05 24.16 -7.27
N GLY A 248 10.98 23.28 -6.27
CA GLY A 248 10.13 23.44 -5.08
C GLY A 248 10.40 24.75 -4.35
N GLN A 249 11.66 25.03 -4.03
CA GLN A 249 12.07 26.27 -3.35
C GLN A 249 11.68 27.51 -4.15
N TYR A 250 12.02 27.52 -5.44
CA TYR A 250 11.68 28.64 -6.33
C TYR A 250 10.17 28.87 -6.38
N CYS A 251 9.38 27.80 -6.50
CA CYS A 251 7.93 27.90 -6.57
C CYS A 251 7.30 28.39 -5.27
N GLN A 252 7.82 27.98 -4.12
CA GLN A 252 7.39 28.49 -2.82
C GLN A 252 7.71 29.97 -2.68
N ASP A 253 8.95 30.38 -2.96
CA ASP A 253 9.37 31.77 -2.79
C ASP A 253 8.58 32.75 -3.69
N HIS A 254 8.13 32.32 -4.88
CA HIS A 254 7.54 33.20 -5.89
C HIS A 254 6.01 33.07 -6.06
N TYR A 255 5.41 31.90 -5.80
CA TYR A 255 3.99 31.65 -6.13
C TYR A 255 3.16 31.18 -4.94
N PHE A 256 3.72 30.34 -4.07
CA PHE A 256 2.94 29.66 -3.02
C PHE A 256 3.28 30.09 -1.59
N GLY A 257 4.25 30.98 -1.42
CA GLY A 257 4.76 31.38 -0.11
C GLY A 257 5.25 30.18 0.68
N ASN A 258 4.78 30.05 1.93
CA ASN A 258 5.17 28.95 2.81
C ASN A 258 4.44 27.63 2.53
N PHE A 259 3.54 27.55 1.54
CA PHE A 259 2.76 26.34 1.27
C PHE A 259 3.52 25.38 0.34
N PRO A 260 3.89 24.17 0.78
CA PRO A 260 4.64 23.19 -0.03
C PRO A 260 3.68 22.42 -0.95
N LEU A 261 3.18 23.07 -2.00
CA LEU A 261 2.18 22.51 -2.90
C LEU A 261 2.59 21.13 -3.46
N PHE A 262 3.83 21.00 -3.95
CA PHE A 262 4.29 19.75 -4.54
C PHE A 262 4.35 18.62 -3.50
N HIS A 263 4.89 18.89 -2.31
CA HIS A 263 4.94 17.93 -1.21
C HIS A 263 3.55 17.39 -0.83
N VAL A 264 2.57 18.28 -0.68
CA VAL A 264 1.18 17.90 -0.37
C VAL A 264 0.59 17.03 -1.49
N ILE A 265 0.88 17.35 -2.76
CA ILE A 265 0.45 16.52 -3.91
C ILE A 265 1.11 15.14 -3.85
N ILE A 266 2.41 15.05 -3.55
CA ILE A 266 3.16 13.79 -3.42
C ILE A 266 2.49 12.90 -2.38
N HIS A 267 2.31 13.38 -1.15
CA HIS A 267 1.65 12.61 -0.09
C HIS A 267 0.22 12.22 -0.45
N THR A 268 -0.53 13.09 -1.13
CA THR A 268 -1.90 12.77 -1.55
C THR A 268 -1.90 11.62 -2.57
N LEU A 269 -1.03 11.67 -3.58
CA LEU A 269 -0.88 10.62 -4.58
C LEU A 269 -0.43 9.31 -3.94
N GLU A 270 0.52 9.36 -2.99
CA GLU A 270 0.99 8.21 -2.25
C GLU A 270 -0.10 7.55 -1.41
N GLN A 271 -0.88 8.33 -0.65
CA GLN A 271 -1.98 7.83 0.17
C GLN A 271 -3.04 7.13 -0.67
N ILE A 272 -3.44 7.74 -1.80
CA ILE A 272 -4.40 7.11 -2.72
C ILE A 272 -3.80 5.86 -3.34
N GLY A 273 -2.54 5.93 -3.80
CA GLY A 273 -1.81 4.80 -4.38
C GLY A 273 -1.71 3.61 -3.43
N ILE A 274 -1.25 3.85 -2.19
CA ILE A 274 -1.09 2.82 -1.15
C ILE A 274 -2.44 2.25 -0.72
N TYR A 275 -3.48 3.08 -0.57
CA TYR A 275 -4.83 2.59 -0.30
C TYR A 275 -5.29 1.60 -1.37
N LEU A 276 -5.21 1.98 -2.65
CA LEU A 276 -5.59 1.12 -3.76
C LEU A 276 -4.75 -0.16 -3.79
N TYR A 277 -3.45 -0.05 -3.58
CA TYR A 277 -2.55 -1.19 -3.48
C TYR A 277 -3.00 -2.18 -2.38
N GLY A 278 -3.26 -1.70 -1.16
CA GLY A 278 -3.68 -2.55 -0.05
C GLY A 278 -4.99 -3.29 -0.33
N VAL A 279 -6.00 -2.60 -0.91
CA VAL A 279 -7.27 -3.24 -1.28
C VAL A 279 -7.06 -4.28 -2.39
N MET A 280 -6.21 -3.99 -3.38
CA MET A 280 -5.93 -4.93 -4.47
C MET A 280 -5.11 -6.14 -4.01
N VAL A 281 -4.14 -5.97 -3.12
CA VAL A 281 -3.39 -7.08 -2.52
C VAL A 281 -4.31 -7.98 -1.69
N ALA A 282 -5.21 -7.37 -0.91
CA ALA A 282 -6.25 -8.11 -0.20
C ALA A 282 -7.13 -8.91 -1.17
N SER A 283 -7.51 -8.29 -2.30
CA SER A 283 -8.32 -8.93 -3.33
C SER A 283 -7.58 -10.10 -3.97
N ILE A 284 -6.33 -9.93 -4.42
CA ILE A 284 -5.49 -11.02 -4.94
C ILE A 284 -5.44 -12.17 -3.92
N ARG A 285 -5.20 -11.85 -2.65
CA ARG A 285 -5.12 -12.86 -1.58
C ARG A 285 -6.40 -13.67 -1.46
N HIS A 286 -7.54 -13.01 -1.37
CA HIS A 286 -8.80 -13.64 -0.97
C HIS A 286 -9.72 -14.02 -2.14
N THR A 287 -9.42 -13.62 -3.37
CA THR A 287 -10.20 -14.01 -4.55
C THR A 287 -9.42 -14.89 -5.54
N ILE A 288 -8.08 -14.80 -5.55
CA ILE A 288 -7.22 -15.54 -6.49
C ILE A 288 -6.40 -16.61 -5.75
N ASN A 289 -5.55 -16.19 -4.80
CA ASN A 289 -4.56 -17.08 -4.18
C ASN A 289 -5.17 -18.06 -3.18
N GLU A 290 -5.99 -17.55 -2.26
CA GLU A 290 -6.74 -18.32 -1.28
C GLU A 290 -8.21 -17.89 -1.33
N PRO A 291 -8.96 -18.34 -2.36
CA PRO A 291 -10.33 -17.88 -2.58
C PRO A 291 -11.23 -18.16 -1.37
N ARG A 292 -11.72 -17.09 -0.75
CA ARG A 292 -12.71 -17.18 0.33
C ARG A 292 -14.11 -17.02 -0.24
N LYS A 293 -15.03 -17.87 0.19
CA LYS A 293 -16.44 -17.80 -0.23
C LYS A 293 -17.02 -16.43 0.14
N GLY A 294 -17.67 -15.80 -0.84
CA GLY A 294 -18.27 -14.47 -0.70
C GLY A 294 -17.27 -13.31 -0.71
N ALA A 295 -15.99 -13.56 -1.00
CA ALA A 295 -15.02 -12.51 -1.27
C ALA A 295 -15.40 -11.76 -2.55
N LYS A 296 -15.67 -10.45 -2.43
CA LYS A 296 -16.09 -9.61 -3.55
C LYS A 296 -15.49 -8.21 -3.41
N LEU A 297 -14.85 -7.73 -4.47
CA LEU A 297 -14.47 -6.34 -4.60
C LEU A 297 -15.73 -5.50 -4.82
N GLU A 298 -16.00 -4.57 -3.91
CA GLU A 298 -17.15 -3.66 -3.96
C GLU A 298 -16.68 -2.21 -3.90
N TYR A 299 -17.58 -1.26 -4.24
CA TYR A 299 -17.26 0.17 -4.28
C TYR A 299 -18.20 0.95 -3.37
N CYS A 300 -17.63 1.60 -2.36
CA CYS A 300 -18.35 2.53 -1.50
C CYS A 300 -18.61 3.82 -2.27
N GLY A 301 -19.86 4.28 -2.30
CA GLY A 301 -20.26 5.46 -3.09
C GLY A 301 -20.07 5.30 -4.61
N GLY A 302 -19.81 4.08 -5.11
CA GLY A 302 -19.57 3.80 -6.54
C GLY A 302 -18.15 4.04 -7.02
N TRP A 303 -17.25 4.61 -6.21
CA TRP A 303 -15.89 4.97 -6.65
C TRP A 303 -14.78 4.45 -5.73
N LEU A 304 -15.05 4.25 -4.43
CA LEU A 304 -14.02 3.85 -3.48
C LEU A 304 -13.99 2.32 -3.30
N PRO A 305 -12.97 1.60 -3.81
CA PRO A 305 -12.93 0.15 -3.72
C PRO A 305 -12.68 -0.33 -2.29
N TYR A 306 -13.30 -1.43 -1.90
CA TYR A 306 -12.99 -2.19 -0.69
C TYR A 306 -13.28 -3.68 -0.92
N LEU A 307 -12.58 -4.57 -0.24
CA LEU A 307 -12.84 -6.00 -0.33
C LEU A 307 -13.82 -6.43 0.77
N ARG A 308 -14.97 -6.95 0.37
CA ARG A 308 -15.91 -7.56 1.31
C ARG A 308 -15.64 -9.06 1.41
N LEU A 309 -15.63 -9.60 2.64
CA LEU A 309 -15.71 -11.03 2.91
C LEU A 309 -17.06 -11.39 3.53
N ALA A 310 -17.58 -12.59 3.28
CA ALA A 310 -18.81 -13.04 3.93
C ALA A 310 -18.60 -13.22 5.44
N SER A 311 -19.52 -12.68 6.25
CA SER A 311 -19.51 -12.91 7.69
C SER A 311 -19.70 -14.39 8.00
N SER A 312 -18.93 -14.91 8.95
CA SER A 312 -19.03 -16.29 9.43
C SER A 312 -20.42 -16.64 9.97
N SER A 313 -21.23 -15.64 10.37
CA SER A 313 -22.60 -15.86 10.87
C SER A 313 -23.58 -16.37 9.82
N CYS A 314 -23.32 -16.19 8.51
CA CYS A 314 -24.12 -16.82 7.46
C CYS A 314 -23.91 -18.35 7.37
N TYR A 315 -22.83 -18.88 7.95
CA TYR A 315 -22.53 -20.32 7.89
C TYR A 315 -23.19 -21.14 8.99
N GLU A 316 -23.39 -20.55 10.18
CA GLU A 316 -24.06 -21.25 11.28
C GLU A 316 -25.57 -21.46 11.02
N GLY A 317 -26.19 -20.62 10.19
CA GLY A 317 -27.60 -20.76 9.82
C GLY A 317 -27.88 -21.92 8.84
N ILE A 318 -26.97 -22.17 7.90
CA ILE A 318 -27.16 -23.22 6.87
C ILE A 318 -26.76 -24.60 7.39
N ALA A 319 -25.74 -24.67 8.25
CA ALA A 319 -25.31 -25.94 8.84
C ALA A 319 -26.33 -26.53 9.83
N ARG A 320 -27.23 -25.72 10.40
CA ARG A 320 -28.29 -26.18 11.32
C ARG A 320 -29.59 -26.58 10.62
N SER A 321 -29.75 -26.28 9.33
CA SER A 321 -30.94 -26.60 8.56
C SER A 321 -30.79 -27.81 7.64
N ALA A 322 -29.64 -28.49 7.67
CA ALA A 322 -29.47 -29.76 6.96
C ALA A 322 -30.09 -30.90 7.80
N PRO A 323 -31.17 -31.56 7.33
CA PRO A 323 -31.68 -32.74 8.01
C PRO A 323 -30.59 -33.82 8.02
N SER A 324 -30.31 -34.33 9.22
CA SER A 324 -29.44 -35.47 9.47
C SER A 324 -30.01 -36.68 8.75
N VAL A 325 -29.50 -36.98 7.55
CA VAL A 325 -29.68 -38.28 6.91
C VAL A 325 -28.35 -39.01 7.05
N VAL A 326 -28.26 -39.83 8.08
CA VAL A 326 -27.22 -40.85 8.22
C VAL A 326 -27.55 -41.97 7.24
N PRO A 327 -26.61 -42.34 6.38
CA PRO A 327 -26.24 -43.76 6.38
C PRO A 327 -24.74 -43.96 6.61
N ASN A 328 -24.45 -44.91 7.49
CA ASN A 328 -23.17 -45.59 7.59
C ASN A 328 -22.75 -46.15 6.23
N ASP A 329 -21.49 -45.93 5.84
CA ASP A 329 -20.54 -47.00 5.50
C ASP A 329 -19.22 -46.41 4.96
N THR A 330 -18.14 -46.60 5.73
CA THR A 330 -16.72 -46.43 5.37
C THR A 330 -16.19 -47.66 4.60
N PRO A 331 -14.99 -47.66 3.97
CA PRO A 331 -14.29 -46.68 3.11
C PRO A 331 -13.66 -47.36 1.84
N PRO A 332 -12.75 -46.75 1.04
CA PRO A 332 -11.31 -46.72 1.41
C PRO A 332 -10.48 -45.51 0.95
N ARG A 333 -9.35 -45.37 1.68
CA ARG A 333 -8.04 -44.74 1.40
C ARG A 333 -7.72 -44.22 -0.02
N GLY A 334 -7.04 -43.08 -0.05
CA GLY A 334 -5.88 -42.83 -0.93
C GLY A 334 -6.01 -41.65 -1.89
N GLY A 335 -5.10 -40.68 -1.79
CA GLY A 335 -4.92 -39.67 -2.84
C GLY A 335 -4.24 -38.38 -2.38
N SER A 336 -2.92 -38.33 -2.51
CA SER A 336 -2.16 -37.07 -2.47
C SER A 336 -2.58 -36.20 -3.66
N GLY A 337 -3.18 -35.04 -3.37
CA GLY A 337 -3.61 -34.08 -4.39
C GLY A 337 -2.41 -33.38 -5.04
N ARG A 338 -1.96 -33.91 -6.19
CA ARG A 338 -1.12 -33.19 -7.16
C ARG A 338 -1.90 -31.99 -7.71
N TYR A 339 -1.34 -30.80 -7.57
CA TYR A 339 -1.74 -29.62 -8.33
C TYR A 339 -1.45 -29.85 -9.82
N ASN A 340 -2.50 -30.11 -10.62
CA ASN A 340 -2.41 -30.11 -12.07
C ASN A 340 -2.42 -28.67 -12.59
N LEU A 341 -1.23 -28.13 -12.86
CA LEU A 341 -1.07 -27.00 -13.78
C LEU A 341 -1.52 -27.46 -15.18
N ARG A 342 -2.69 -26.98 -15.59
CA ARG A 342 -3.27 -27.23 -16.91
C ARG A 342 -2.37 -26.59 -17.97
N LYS A 343 -1.56 -27.39 -18.67
CA LYS A 343 -0.87 -26.98 -19.90
C LYS A 343 -1.95 -26.58 -20.92
N ARG A 344 -2.01 -25.29 -21.30
CA ARG A 344 -2.72 -24.83 -22.51
C ARG A 344 -1.94 -25.35 -23.71
N VAL A 345 -2.51 -26.30 -24.44
CA VAL A 345 -2.10 -26.63 -25.80
C VAL A 345 -2.76 -25.61 -26.72
N SER A 346 -1.97 -24.72 -27.31
CA SER A 346 -2.42 -23.86 -28.41
C SER A 346 -2.65 -24.75 -29.64
N LYS A 347 -3.91 -24.91 -30.05
CA LYS A 347 -4.21 -25.44 -31.38
C LYS A 347 -4.06 -24.29 -32.39
N THR A 348 -2.95 -24.29 -33.11
CA THR A 348 -2.78 -23.57 -34.37
C THR A 348 -3.65 -24.26 -35.42
N PRO A 349 -4.51 -23.55 -36.17
CA PRO A 349 -5.18 -24.13 -37.33
C PRO A 349 -4.22 -24.08 -38.52
N THR A 350 -3.68 -25.23 -38.92
CA THR A 350 -3.12 -25.44 -40.26
C THR A 350 -4.27 -25.70 -41.22
N GLY A 351 -4.60 -24.72 -42.06
CA GLY A 351 -5.43 -24.94 -43.25
C GLY A 351 -4.58 -25.43 -44.42
N PRO A 352 -5.06 -26.38 -45.24
CA PRO A 352 -4.33 -26.85 -46.41
C PRO A 352 -4.48 -25.90 -47.60
N SER A 353 -3.34 -25.64 -48.23
CA SER A 353 -3.20 -25.18 -49.61
C SER A 353 -3.81 -26.21 -50.55
N ALA A 354 -4.75 -25.77 -51.40
CA ALA A 354 -5.16 -26.50 -52.58
C ALA A 354 -5.10 -25.51 -53.76
N MET A 355 -4.06 -25.71 -54.55
CA MET A 355 -3.86 -25.22 -55.91
C MET A 355 -4.70 -26.10 -56.82
N GLU A 356 -5.54 -25.53 -57.68
CA GLU A 356 -5.93 -26.17 -58.94
C GLU A 356 -6.12 -25.09 -60.00
N ASP A 357 -5.29 -25.20 -61.04
CA ASP A 357 -5.35 -24.50 -62.31
C ASP A 357 -6.64 -24.84 -63.06
N SER A 358 -7.22 -23.87 -63.77
CA SER A 358 -7.48 -24.00 -65.21
C SER A 358 -8.24 -22.80 -65.80
N MET A 359 -7.62 -22.23 -66.85
CA MET A 359 -8.20 -21.87 -68.15
C MET A 359 -9.04 -20.58 -68.37
N SER A 360 -8.44 -19.78 -69.27
CA SER A 360 -9.00 -19.22 -70.53
C SER A 360 -9.77 -17.90 -70.54
N ALA A 361 -9.24 -16.98 -71.38
CA ALA A 361 -9.88 -16.04 -72.34
C ALA A 361 -11.09 -15.22 -71.85
N GLU A 362 -11.19 -13.89 -72.03
CA GLU A 362 -10.69 -12.93 -73.02
C GLU A 362 -10.16 -11.64 -72.36
#